data_AF-A0A534LJ36-F1
#
_entry.id   AF-A0A534LJ36-F1
#
_cell.length_a   1.000
_cell.length_b   1.000
_cell.length_c   1.000
_cell.angle_alpha   90.00
_cell.angle_beta   90.00
_cell.angle_gamma   90.00
#
_symmetry.space_group_name_H-M   'P 1'
#
loop_
_entity.id
_entity.type
_entity.pdbx_description
1 polymer ?
#
loop_
_entity_poly.entity_id
_entity_poly.type
_entity_poly.pdbx_seq_one_letter_code
_entity_poly.pdbx_strand_id
1 'polypeptide(L)'
;MVPPEGSKPLLTKYKLQFGPAILVNDRIEFVGIPRYRMLVERVSQVAAGRISPRTAQPPPAAAPTAAAKPAAPPRPTPPPG
;
A
#
# COMPACT_ATOMS: atom_id res chain seq x y z
N MET A 1 7.10 -27.16 -4.03
CA MET A 1 6.42 -26.46 -5.14
C MET A 1 4.94 -26.46 -4.82
N VAL A 2 4.26 -25.30 -4.82
CA VAL A 2 2.82 -25.26 -4.54
C VAL A 2 2.09 -25.89 -5.73
N PRO A 3 1.30 -26.95 -5.54
CA PRO A 3 0.55 -27.56 -6.64
C PRO A 3 -0.42 -26.54 -7.25
N PRO A 4 -0.67 -26.59 -8.58
CA PRO A 4 -1.45 -25.59 -9.31
C PRO A 4 -2.90 -25.42 -8.80
N GLU A 5 -3.44 -26.42 -8.11
CA GLU A 5 -4.75 -26.33 -7.44
C GLU A 5 -4.72 -25.43 -6.18
N GLY A 6 -3.61 -25.44 -5.43
CA GLY A 6 -3.44 -24.65 -4.21
C GLY A 6 -3.03 -23.20 -4.44
N SER A 7 -2.59 -22.85 -5.65
CA SER A 7 -2.11 -21.51 -5.98
C SER A 7 -3.24 -20.52 -6.32
N LYS A 8 -4.35 -20.97 -6.90
CA LYS A 8 -5.53 -20.14 -7.20
C LYS A 8 -6.07 -19.35 -5.98
N PRO A 9 -6.35 -19.98 -4.82
CA PRO A 9 -6.84 -19.24 -3.66
C PRO A 9 -5.81 -18.24 -3.12
N LEU A 10 -4.52 -18.53 -3.23
CA LEU A 10 -3.45 -17.59 -2.84
C LEU A 10 -3.40 -16.38 -3.78
N LEU A 11 -3.52 -16.57 -5.09
CA LEU A 11 -3.56 -15.46 -6.05
C LEU A 11 -4.75 -14.54 -5.79
N THR A 12 -5.93 -15.10 -5.50
CA THR A 12 -7.12 -14.32 -5.11
C THR A 12 -6.92 -13.59 -3.78
N LYS A 13 -6.39 -14.27 -2.75
CA LYS A 13 -6.11 -13.68 -1.43
C LYS A 13 -5.20 -12.46 -1.53
N TYR A 14 -4.19 -12.54 -2.39
CA TYR A 14 -3.19 -11.50 -2.58
C TYR A 14 -3.49 -10.55 -3.75
N LYS A 15 -4.68 -10.65 -4.36
CA LYS A 15 -5.10 -9.82 -5.51
C LYS A 15 -4.06 -9.78 -6.64
N LEU A 16 -3.34 -10.88 -6.85
CA LEU A 16 -2.34 -11.00 -7.89
C LEU A 16 -3.03 -11.29 -9.22
N GLN A 17 -3.00 -10.31 -10.14
CA GLN A 17 -3.60 -10.45 -11.46
C GLN A 17 -2.65 -11.09 -12.49
N PHE A 18 -1.35 -10.82 -12.35
CA PHE A 18 -0.35 -11.22 -13.35
C PHE A 18 1.00 -11.53 -12.70
N GLY A 19 1.72 -12.50 -13.29
CA GLY A 19 3.14 -12.78 -13.04
C GLY A 19 3.46 -13.53 -11.73
N PRO A 20 4.69 -14.03 -11.60
CA PRO A 20 5.19 -14.58 -10.34
C PRO A 20 5.26 -13.46 -9.29
N ALA A 21 5.05 -13.78 -8.02
CA ALA A 21 5.20 -12.82 -6.93
C ALA A 21 6.00 -13.44 -5.79
N ILE A 22 6.72 -12.60 -5.06
CA ILE A 22 7.48 -13.03 -3.88
C ILE A 22 6.82 -12.44 -2.66
N LEU A 23 6.48 -13.35 -1.75
CA LEU A 23 5.96 -13.03 -0.43
C LEU A 23 7.06 -13.21 0.60
N VAL A 24 7.19 -12.24 1.51
CA VAL A 24 8.05 -12.32 2.69
C VAL A 24 7.16 -12.02 3.90
N ASN A 25 7.13 -12.93 4.89
CA ASN A 25 6.25 -12.82 6.07
C ASN A 25 4.77 -12.57 5.69
N ASP A 26 4.23 -13.36 4.76
CA ASP A 26 2.87 -13.27 4.24
C ASP A 26 2.49 -11.93 3.57
N ARG A 27 3.46 -11.06 3.31
CA ARG A 27 3.26 -9.80 2.57
C ARG A 27 3.92 -9.89 1.21
N ILE A 28 3.23 -9.40 0.19
CA ILE A 28 3.81 -9.23 -1.14
C ILE A 28 4.94 -8.22 -0.98
N GLU A 29 6.14 -8.56 -1.45
CA GLU A 29 7.28 -7.62 -1.50
C GLU A 29 7.69 -7.32 -2.94
N PHE A 30 7.45 -8.28 -3.85
CA PHE A 30 7.69 -8.13 -5.27
C PHE A 30 6.57 -8.73 -6.11
N VAL A 31 6.24 -8.04 -7.20
CA VAL A 31 5.48 -8.58 -8.33
C VAL A 31 6.46 -8.69 -9.50
N GLY A 32 6.60 -9.89 -10.05
CA GLY A 32 7.66 -10.27 -10.98
C GLY A 32 8.86 -10.94 -10.30
N ILE A 33 9.89 -11.25 -11.11
CA ILE A 33 11.15 -11.85 -10.65
C ILE A 33 12.16 -10.72 -10.43
N PRO A 34 12.45 -10.32 -9.17
CA PRO A 34 13.46 -9.31 -8.89
C PRO A 34 14.88 -9.85 -9.13
N ARG A 35 15.84 -8.94 -9.31
CA ARG A 35 17.26 -9.31 -9.30
C ARG A 35 17.66 -9.81 -7.90
N TYR A 36 18.60 -10.74 -7.86
CA TYR A 36 19.07 -11.35 -6.60
C TYR A 36 19.47 -10.31 -5.53
N ARG A 37 20.19 -9.25 -5.92
CA ARG A 37 20.61 -8.19 -4.99
C ARG A 37 19.43 -7.49 -4.31
N MET A 38 18.38 -7.19 -5.09
CA MET A 38 17.16 -6.57 -4.58
C MET A 38 16.43 -7.48 -3.59
N LEU A 39 16.40 -8.79 -3.88
CA LEU A 39 15.78 -9.76 -2.98
C LEU A 39 16.51 -9.80 -1.62
N VAL A 40 17.84 -9.94 -1.64
CA VAL A 40 18.66 -10.04 -0.42
C VAL A 40 18.54 -8.78 0.44
N GLU A 41 18.66 -7.61 -0.18
CA GLU A 41 18.49 -6.33 0.51
C GLU A 41 17.09 -6.17 1.09
N ARG A 42 16.07 -6.66 0.39
CA ARG A 42 14.69 -6.57 0.87
C ARG A 42 14.41 -7.51 2.04
N VAL A 43 14.93 -8.74 2.00
CA VAL A 43 14.81 -9.69 3.11
C VAL A 43 15.45 -9.13 4.38
N SER A 44 16.61 -8.48 4.28
CA SER A 44 17.25 -7.85 5.45
C SER A 44 16.44 -6.66 5.99
N GLN A 45 15.85 -5.84 5.11
CA GLN A 45 14.96 -4.74 5.52
C GLN A 45 13.70 -5.25 6.22
N VAL A 46 13.08 -6.32 5.71
CA VAL A 46 11.88 -6.92 6.32
C VAL A 46 12.22 -7.55 7.67
N ALA A 47 13.36 -8.23 7.79
CA ALA A 47 13.86 -8.75 9.07
C ALA A 47 14.11 -7.62 10.09
N ALA A 48 14.53 -6.45 9.63
CA ALA A 48 14.67 -5.23 10.45
C ALA A 48 13.34 -4.46 10.67
N GLY A 49 12.19 -5.02 10.28
CA GLY A 49 10.87 -4.41 10.47
C GLY A 49 10.50 -3.29 9.48
N ARG A 50 11.33 -3.04 8.45
CA ARG A 50 11.08 -2.00 7.44
C ARG A 50 10.24 -2.53 6.29
N ILE A 51 8.94 -2.29 6.35
CA ILE A 51 7.97 -2.70 5.32
C ILE A 51 8.01 -1.76 4.11
N SER A 52 7.78 -2.29 2.91
CA SER A 52 7.83 -1.55 1.66
C SER A 52 6.60 -0.63 1.58
N PRO A 53 6.76 0.66 1.27
CA PRO A 53 5.61 1.56 1.11
C PRO A 53 4.71 1.20 -0.09
N ARG A 54 5.21 0.43 -1.07
CA ARG A 54 4.38 -0.11 -2.17
C ARG A 54 3.47 -1.28 -1.76
N THR A 55 3.75 -1.90 -0.61
CA THR A 55 3.07 -3.11 -0.11
C THR A 55 2.46 -2.91 1.27
N ALA A 56 2.73 -1.76 1.89
CA ALA A 56 1.81 -1.08 2.76
C ALA A 56 0.51 -0.86 1.95
N GLN A 57 -0.37 -1.86 2.01
CA GLN A 57 -1.79 -1.63 1.83
C GLN A 57 -2.10 -0.30 2.52
N PRO A 58 -2.77 0.66 1.85
CA PRO A 58 -3.10 1.92 2.48
C PRO A 58 -3.69 1.57 3.85
N PRO A 59 -3.26 2.24 4.94
CA PRO A 59 -3.92 2.09 6.23
C PRO A 59 -5.43 2.10 5.97
N PRO A 60 -6.22 1.22 6.59
CA PRO A 60 -7.67 1.29 6.47
C PRO A 60 -8.05 2.75 6.60
N ALA A 61 -8.71 3.30 5.57
CA ALA A 61 -8.98 4.72 5.51
C ALA A 61 -9.55 5.12 6.87
N ALA A 62 -8.85 5.99 7.59
CA ALA A 62 -9.41 6.56 8.81
C ALA A 62 -10.77 7.11 8.38
N ALA A 63 -11.83 6.65 9.06
CA ALA A 63 -13.18 7.13 8.80
C ALA A 63 -13.12 8.66 8.71
N PRO A 64 -13.76 9.30 7.72
CA PRO A 64 -13.65 10.74 7.55
C PRO A 64 -14.14 11.41 8.83
N THR A 65 -13.22 11.88 9.66
CA THR A 65 -13.54 12.85 10.69
C THR A 65 -14.02 14.07 9.93
N ALA A 66 -15.32 14.34 10.04
CA ALA A 66 -15.98 15.46 9.38
C ALA A 66 -15.09 16.71 9.49
N ALA A 67 -14.50 17.12 8.37
CA ALA A 67 -13.67 18.29 8.30
C ALA A 67 -14.55 19.48 8.70
N ALA A 68 -14.17 20.16 9.78
CA ALA A 68 -14.78 21.43 10.13
C ALA A 68 -14.64 22.38 8.94
N LYS A 69 -15.79 22.88 8.47
CA LYS A 69 -15.92 23.81 7.35
C LYS A 69 -14.92 24.97 7.50
N PRO A 70 -14.07 25.26 6.50
CA PRO A 70 -13.25 26.46 6.52
C PRO A 70 -14.14 27.71 6.58
N ALA A 71 -13.84 28.61 7.53
CA ALA A 71 -14.53 29.88 7.65
C ALA A 71 -14.30 30.73 6.39
N ALA A 72 -15.38 31.32 5.85
CA ALA A 72 -15.32 32.17 4.67
C ALA A 72 -14.55 33.47 4.96
N PRO A 73 -13.79 34.01 3.98
CA PRO A 73 -13.09 35.28 4.14
C PRO A 73 -14.07 36.46 4.31
N PRO A 74 -13.76 37.46 5.14
CA PRO A 74 -14.63 38.62 5.36
C PRO A 74 -14.73 39.47 4.09
N ARG A 75 -15.96 39.83 3.70
CA ARG A 75 -16.20 40.78 2.60
C ARG A 75 -15.92 42.22 3.06
N PRO A 76 -15.30 43.07 2.22
CA PRO A 76 -15.14 44.48 2.52
C PRO A 76 -16.49 45.21 2.52
N THR A 77 -16.69 46.08 3.49
CA THR A 77 -17.89 46.95 3.63
C THR A 77 -17.83 48.10 2.63
N PRO A 78 -18.94 48.44 1.94
CA PRO A 78 -18.99 49.61 1.08
C PRO A 78 -18.96 50.92 1.91
N PRO A 79 -18.30 51.98 1.42
CA PRO A 79 -18.25 53.27 2.11
C PRO A 79 -19.59 54.03 2.01
N PRO A 80 -19.94 54.86 3.00
CA PRO A 80 -21.18 55.64 3.03
C PRO A 80 -21.13 56.82 2.06
N GLY A 81 -22.20 56.97 1.27
CA GLY A 81 -22.47 58.11 0.39
C GLY A 81 -23.90 58.07 -0.11
#